data_AF-A0A2N0QXZ3-F1
#
_entry.id   AF-A0A2N0QXZ3-F1
#
_cell.length_a   1.000
_cell.length_b   1.000
_cell.length_c   1.000
_cell.angle_alpha   90.00
_cell.angle_beta   90.00
_cell.angle_gamma   90.00
#
_symmetry.space_group_name_H-M   'P 1'
#
loop_
_entity.id
_entity.type
_entity.pdbx_description
1 polymer ?
#
loop_
_entity_poly.entity_id
_entity_poly.type
_entity_poly.pdbx_seq_one_letter_code
_entity_poly.pdbx_strand_id
1 'polypeptide(L)'
;MKFKLLVFISDWSEDEVPRISRCGSISFCASEASEKYPDKKPMGYPFDRPFKNNSYKETFAGLNNVVIRDICINWVDEFPEVVVEGC
;
A
#
# COMPACT_ATOMS: atom_id res chain seq x y z
N MET A 1 -6.10 -9.91 -16.46
CA MET A 1 -4.67 -9.55 -16.24
C MET A 1 -4.19 -10.13 -14.91
N LYS A 2 -2.94 -10.63 -14.83
CA LYS A 2 -2.39 -11.25 -13.61
C LYS A 2 -1.52 -10.25 -12.85
N PHE A 3 -1.73 -10.12 -11.54
CA PHE A 3 -0.98 -9.22 -10.66
C PHE A 3 -0.58 -9.91 -9.35
N LYS A 4 0.30 -9.25 -8.61
CA LYS A 4 0.67 -9.62 -7.24
C LYS A 4 0.18 -8.54 -6.30
N LEU A 5 -0.69 -8.92 -5.37
CA LEU A 5 -1.06 -8.08 -4.24
C LEU A 5 -0.05 -8.31 -3.12
N LEU A 6 0.67 -7.26 -2.73
CA LEU A 6 1.60 -7.28 -1.60
C LEU A 6 1.03 -6.40 -0.49
N VAL A 7 1.00 -6.94 0.72
CA VAL A 7 0.72 -6.20 1.96
C VAL A 7 1.99 -6.23 2.82
N PHE A 8 2.43 -5.06 3.27
CA PHE A 8 3.61 -4.86 4.10
C PHE A 8 3.19 -4.08 5.35
N ILE A 9 3.55 -4.57 6.54
CA ILE A 9 3.26 -3.91 7.82
C ILE A 9 4.58 -3.38 8.38
N SER A 10 4.80 -2.07 8.29
CA SER A 10 5.94 -1.38 8.89
C SER A 10 5.74 -1.14 10.39
N ASP A 11 6.83 -0.80 11.06
CA ASP A 11 6.80 -0.37 12.46
C ASP A 11 6.33 1.08 12.57
N TRP A 12 5.17 1.30 13.20
CA TRP A 12 4.54 2.60 13.32
C TRP A 12 5.43 3.65 13.99
N SER A 13 6.24 3.30 14.99
CA SER A 13 7.11 4.28 15.67
C SER A 13 8.15 4.89 14.72
N GLU A 14 8.49 4.16 13.66
CA GLU A 14 9.44 4.57 12.62
C GLU A 14 8.78 5.33 11.46
N ASP A 15 7.44 5.30 11.38
CA ASP A 15 6.66 5.89 10.29
C ASP A 15 5.95 7.17 10.74
N GLU A 16 5.55 7.24 12.01
CA GLU A 16 4.59 8.22 12.48
C GLU A 16 5.10 9.65 12.35
N VAL A 17 4.25 10.51 11.79
CA VAL A 17 4.38 11.97 11.88
C VAL A 17 3.11 12.46 12.58
N PRO A 18 3.20 13.27 13.65
CA PRO A 18 2.01 13.85 14.26
C PRO A 18 1.18 14.63 13.21
N ARG A 19 -0.13 14.36 13.15
CA ARG A 19 -1.04 14.94 12.15
C ARG A 19 -2.27 15.53 12.83
N ILE A 20 -2.84 16.55 12.20
CA ILE A 20 -4.05 17.24 12.69
C ILE A 20 -5.33 16.67 12.02
N SER A 21 -5.26 16.18 10.78
CA SER A 21 -6.42 15.62 10.06
C SER A 21 -6.11 14.37 9.22
N ARG A 22 -7.16 13.60 8.90
CA ARG A 22 -7.12 12.40 8.05
C ARG A 22 -7.95 12.55 6.75
N CYS A 23 -8.37 13.75 6.39
CA CYS A 23 -9.21 13.96 5.21
C CYS A 23 -8.39 13.91 3.91
N GLY A 24 -9.03 13.42 2.84
CA GLY A 24 -8.51 13.49 1.47
C GLY A 24 -7.63 12.30 1.02
N SER A 25 -7.04 12.46 -0.17
CA SER A 25 -6.14 11.47 -0.80
C SER A 25 -4.71 11.65 -0.31
N ILE A 26 -4.45 11.22 0.92
CA ILE A 26 -3.20 11.51 1.64
C ILE A 26 -1.96 11.00 0.89
N SER A 27 -2.06 9.84 0.24
CA SER A 27 -0.94 9.20 -0.45
C SER A 27 -0.37 10.02 -1.61
N PHE A 28 -1.19 10.86 -2.26
CA PHE A 28 -0.75 11.69 -3.39
C PHE A 28 -0.76 13.19 -3.07
N CYS A 29 -1.60 13.64 -2.13
CA CYS A 29 -1.83 15.07 -1.87
C CYS A 29 -1.42 15.52 -0.46
N ALA A 30 -0.89 14.62 0.37
CA ALA A 30 -0.70 14.85 1.80
C ALA A 30 -2.03 15.19 2.53
N SER A 31 -1.94 15.67 3.77
CA SER A 31 -3.10 16.14 4.54
C SER A 31 -3.24 17.66 4.37
N GLU A 32 -4.47 18.13 4.13
CA GLU A 32 -4.80 19.56 3.95
C GLU A 32 -4.31 20.47 5.09
N ALA A 33 -4.21 19.92 6.29
CA ALA A 33 -3.89 20.68 7.51
C ALA A 33 -2.48 20.36 8.06
N SER A 34 -1.65 19.63 7.32
CA SER A 34 -0.31 19.23 7.76
C SER A 34 0.75 19.84 6.85
N GLU A 35 1.70 20.58 7.43
CA GLU A 35 2.89 21.05 6.72
C GLU A 35 3.82 19.90 6.30
N LYS A 36 3.75 18.76 7.00
CA LYS A 36 4.59 17.59 6.74
C LYS A 36 3.80 16.49 6.06
N TYR A 37 4.42 15.85 5.06
CA TYR A 37 3.92 14.60 4.54
C TYR A 37 3.88 13.58 5.68
N PRO A 38 2.78 12.82 5.81
CA PRO A 38 2.47 12.36 7.14
C PRO A 38 3.02 10.94 7.43
N ASP A 39 3.97 10.49 6.62
CA ASP A 39 4.78 9.29 6.76
C ASP A 39 6.27 9.71 6.68
N LYS A 40 7.09 9.27 7.64
CA LYS A 40 8.55 9.53 7.66
C LYS A 40 9.29 8.78 6.55
N LYS A 41 8.73 7.69 6.03
CA LYS A 41 9.36 6.88 4.98
C LYS A 41 9.36 7.62 3.64
N PRO A 42 10.34 7.33 2.77
CA PRO A 42 10.32 7.86 1.40
C PRO A 42 9.04 7.40 0.69
N MET A 43 8.43 8.29 -0.09
CA MET A 43 7.26 7.96 -0.90
C MET A 43 7.57 6.76 -1.80
N GLY A 44 6.69 5.75 -1.77
CA GLY A 44 6.88 4.49 -2.50
C GLY A 44 7.52 3.37 -1.68
N TYR A 45 7.96 3.61 -0.44
CA TYR A 45 8.43 2.57 0.47
C TYR A 45 7.39 1.42 0.61
N PRO A 46 7.81 0.14 0.59
CA PRO A 46 9.18 -0.38 0.54
C PRO A 46 9.75 -0.61 -0.87
N PHE A 47 9.14 -0.02 -1.90
CA PHE A 47 9.48 -0.21 -3.32
C PHE A 47 10.22 0.97 -3.95
N ASP A 48 10.55 1.99 -3.17
CA ASP A 48 11.31 3.16 -3.62
C ASP A 48 12.74 2.80 -4.06
N ARG A 49 13.21 1.59 -3.72
CA ARG A 49 14.55 1.08 -4.01
C ARG A 49 14.52 -0.19 -4.87
N PRO A 50 15.59 -0.46 -5.63
CA PRO A 50 15.70 -1.70 -6.39
C PRO A 50 15.59 -2.95 -5.52
N PHE A 51 14.95 -3.98 -6.07
CA PHE A 51 14.86 -5.28 -5.40
C PHE A 51 16.23 -5.93 -5.26
N LYS A 52 16.42 -6.63 -4.12
CA LYS A 52 17.57 -7.51 -3.91
C LYS A 52 17.63 -8.52 -5.05
N ASN A 53 18.76 -8.54 -5.76
CA ASN A 53 18.99 -9.41 -6.93
C ASN A 53 17.88 -9.33 -8.01
N ASN A 54 17.23 -8.17 -8.16
CA ASN A 54 16.06 -7.98 -9.04
C ASN A 54 14.90 -8.95 -8.76
N SER A 55 14.77 -9.42 -7.51
CA SER A 55 13.79 -10.42 -7.10
C SER A 55 12.99 -9.94 -5.89
N TYR A 56 11.70 -9.69 -6.10
CA TYR A 56 10.79 -9.37 -4.98
C TYR A 56 10.72 -10.53 -3.98
N LYS A 57 10.78 -11.78 -4.45
CA LYS A 57 10.75 -12.96 -3.57
C LYS A 57 11.93 -12.95 -2.61
N GLU A 58 13.12 -12.64 -3.10
CA GLU A 58 14.33 -12.55 -2.27
C GLU A 58 14.35 -11.31 -1.40
N THR A 59 13.79 -10.20 -1.87
CA THR A 59 13.68 -8.95 -1.11
C THR A 59 12.84 -9.14 0.16
N PHE A 60 11.74 -9.88 0.06
CA PHE A 60 10.82 -10.12 1.17
C PHE A 60 10.96 -11.52 1.81
N ALA A 61 11.99 -12.28 1.44
CA ALA A 61 12.20 -13.63 1.96
C ALA A 61 12.46 -13.60 3.48
N GLY A 62 11.70 -14.41 4.22
CA GLY A 62 11.86 -14.56 5.67
C GLY A 62 11.26 -13.44 6.52
N LEU A 63 10.70 -12.40 5.90
CA LEU A 63 9.95 -11.37 6.63
C LEU A 63 8.57 -11.91 7.05
N ASN A 64 8.21 -11.71 8.30
CA ASN A 64 6.93 -12.14 8.88
C ASN A 64 5.83 -11.07 8.77
N ASN A 65 6.18 -9.85 8.38
CA ASN A 65 5.30 -8.69 8.25
C ASN A 65 4.90 -8.41 6.79
N VAL A 66 5.09 -9.40 5.89
CA VAL A 66 4.78 -9.28 4.47
C VAL A 66 3.98 -10.48 3.98
N VAL A 67 2.94 -10.23 3.19
CA VAL A 67 2.16 -11.27 2.51
C VAL A 67 2.02 -10.90 1.04
N ILE A 68 2.24 -11.87 0.15
CA ILE A 68 2.10 -11.71 -1.30
C ILE A 68 1.10 -12.75 -1.82
N ARG A 69 0.09 -12.30 -2.56
CA ARG A 69 -0.93 -13.15 -3.18
C ARG A 69 -1.05 -12.85 -4.67
N ASP A 70 -1.23 -13.89 -5.47
CA ASP A 70 -1.56 -13.72 -6.89
C ASP A 70 -3.05 -13.36 -7.01
N ILE A 71 -3.35 -12.33 -7.80
CA ILE A 71 -4.71 -11.89 -8.08
C ILE A 71 -4.92 -11.72 -9.59
N CYS A 72 -6.17 -11.80 -10.02
CA CYS A 72 -6.57 -11.54 -11.39
C CYS A 72 -7.52 -10.33 -11.43
N ILE A 73 -7.16 -9.32 -12.20
CA ILE A 73 -8.06 -8.21 -12.53
C ILE A 73 -8.66 -8.50 -13.89
N ASN A 74 -9.98 -8.68 -13.94
CA ASN A 74 -10.73 -8.98 -15.15
C ASN A 74 -11.52 -7.72 -15.55
N TRP A 75 -11.33 -7.30 -16.80
CA TRP A 75 -12.22 -6.32 -17.41
C TRP A 75 -13.53 -7.01 -17.76
N VAL A 76 -14.65 -6.33 -17.50
CA VAL A 76 -16.00 -6.80 -17.87
C VAL A 76 -16.72 -5.65 -18.56
N ASP A 77 -17.48 -5.96 -19.61
CA ASP A 77 -18.24 -4.95 -20.35
C ASP A 77 -19.54 -4.58 -19.60
N GLU A 78 -20.10 -5.54 -18.86
CA GLU A 78 -21.24 -5.33 -17.97
C GLU A 78 -20.80 -5.72 -16.55
N PHE A 79 -20.86 -4.76 -15.62
CA PHE A 79 -20.62 -5.02 -14.21
C PHE A 79 -21.98 -5.22 -13.52
N PRO A 80 -22.34 -6.46 -13.11
CA PRO A 80 -23.52 -6.63 -12.28
C PRO A 80 -23.23 -5.96 -10.93
N GLU A 81 -24.04 -4.97 -10.55
CA GLU A 81 -23.95 -4.38 -9.21
C GLU A 81 -24.02 -5.49 -8.17
N VAL A 82 -22.95 -5.68 -7.41
CA VAL A 82 -22.94 -6.59 -6.27
C VAL A 82 -23.75 -5.90 -5.17
N VAL A 83 -25.00 -6.29 -5.01
CA VAL A 83 -25.80 -5.93 -3.83
C VAL A 83 -25.18 -6.67 -2.66
N VAL A 84 -24.29 -6.01 -1.92
CA VAL A 84 -23.82 -6.51 -0.63
C VAL A 84 -24.98 -6.32 0.33
N GLU A 85 -25.74 -7.38 0.60
CA GLU A 85 -26.64 -7.39 1.75
C GLU A 85 -25.78 -7.11 3.00
N GLY A 86 -26.08 -6.00 3.67
CA GLY A 86 -25.27 -5.48 4.77
C GLY A 86 -25.16 -6.46 5.95
N CYS A 87 -24.21 -6.16 6.84
CA CYS A 87 -23.99 -6.83 8.12
C CYS A 87 -25.27 -7.00 8.95
#